data_AF-A0A9N7NKK5-F1
#
_entry.id   AF-A0A9N7NKK5-F1
#
_cell.length_a   1.000
_cell.length_b   1.000
_cell.length_c   1.000
_cell.angle_alpha   90.00
_cell.angle_beta   90.00
_cell.angle_gamma   90.00
#
_symmetry.space_group_name_H-M   'P 1'
#
loop_
_entity.id
_entity.type
_entity.pdbx_description
1 polymer ?
#
loop_
_entity_poly.entity_id
_entity_poly.type
_entity_poly.pdbx_seq_one_letter_code
_entity_poly.pdbx_strand_id
1 'polypeptide(L)'
;MAVLSLTTATLPTQSRISSLVKFTTDPLSGRRRVTTGKPLLASSSYSSPTILKSNRRSKSSQPLSLNGAADDEDGTDAEVDDDWYSDDEFGDIKISEADRQRLKLKSVAIKGRGSIRHTGKGCDLESSKPSHKLEKGLEKSPVKDIIHSSKKIARDYSHSNSLKSSNVAARVNSQEKEAGSSFSSRFCNLSEELDLRERHFLLLDYLSTFGLKESHFIQMYDRHMKTLDINVKSAEERLNYLLSVGVKHKDIRKIILRQPQILGYSVENNLKYHVSFLRSLGIPESRVGHIITATPSLFNYSIEKSLKPTVRYLLDEIGIPEKELSKVVQLSPQILVQRIDNTWTSRLNFLIKELDSPRRNIVKMVTKHPQILHYSVEAGLLPRINFLRSIGMRNSDIVTILTRLTQVFSLSLEGNLKPKYMYLIHELRNEAHSLTKYPMYLSLSLDQRIRPRHRFLVSLKKAPKGPFPLGSLFPTDECFCQKWAGTSLDKYLDFRQKLQLNDFAKKYGRK
;
A
#
# COMPACT_ATOMS: atom_id res chain seq x y z
N MET A 1 -55.38 12.96 -53.62
CA MET A 1 -54.68 12.02 -54.54
C MET A 1 -53.25 11.88 -54.00
N ALA A 2 -52.64 10.72 -53.77
CA ALA A 2 -52.59 9.47 -54.56
C ALA A 2 -51.72 9.62 -55.83
N VAL A 3 -50.77 8.74 -56.17
CA VAL A 3 -50.10 7.63 -55.42
C VAL A 3 -48.85 7.15 -56.21
N LEU A 4 -47.80 6.57 -55.57
CA LEU A 4 -46.58 5.98 -56.22
C LEU A 4 -45.71 7.03 -57.00
N SER A 5 -44.45 6.86 -57.46
CA SER A 5 -43.29 5.93 -57.29
C SER A 5 -42.04 6.58 -57.99
N LEU A 6 -40.76 6.16 -57.91
CA LEU A 6 -40.04 5.07 -57.23
C LEU A 6 -38.54 5.44 -56.95
N THR A 7 -37.64 4.45 -56.88
CA THR A 7 -36.19 4.42 -56.57
C THR A 7 -35.19 5.04 -57.57
N THR A 8 -34.09 5.58 -57.04
CA THR A 8 -32.69 5.07 -57.24
C THR A 8 -31.74 5.67 -56.18
N ALA A 9 -30.50 5.19 -56.05
CA ALA A 9 -29.67 5.41 -54.85
C ALA A 9 -28.22 5.87 -55.13
N THR A 10 -27.63 6.62 -54.19
CA THR A 10 -26.17 6.80 -54.06
C THR A 10 -25.80 7.13 -52.60
N LEU A 11 -24.63 6.68 -52.14
CA LEU A 11 -24.13 6.85 -50.76
C LEU A 11 -23.23 8.09 -50.61
N PRO A 12 -23.33 8.86 -49.51
CA PRO A 12 -22.29 9.80 -49.08
C PRO A 12 -21.25 9.14 -48.16
N THR A 13 -20.00 9.58 -48.24
CA THR A 13 -18.87 9.05 -47.45
C THR A 13 -18.87 9.56 -45.99
N GLN A 14 -18.52 8.68 -45.04
CA GLN A 14 -18.44 9.03 -43.61
C GLN A 14 -17.11 9.68 -43.21
N SER A 15 -17.17 10.62 -42.27
CA SER A 15 -16.02 11.26 -41.62
C SER A 15 -15.36 10.36 -40.57
N ARG A 16 -14.04 10.52 -40.37
CA ARG A 16 -13.24 9.75 -39.40
C ARG A 16 -13.71 9.97 -37.94
N ILE A 17 -13.72 8.88 -37.16
CA ILE A 17 -13.89 8.87 -35.70
C ILE A 17 -12.70 8.15 -35.05
N SER A 18 -12.40 8.49 -33.80
CA SER A 18 -11.29 8.00 -32.98
C SER A 18 -11.18 6.47 -32.87
N SER A 19 -9.96 5.96 -33.02
CA SER A 19 -9.61 4.55 -32.80
C SER A 19 -9.52 4.19 -31.31
N LEU A 20 -10.56 3.52 -30.78
CA LEU A 20 -10.45 2.77 -29.52
C LEU A 20 -9.88 1.37 -29.79
N VAL A 21 -9.07 0.84 -28.88
CA VAL A 21 -8.48 -0.50 -28.99
C VAL A 21 -9.56 -1.57 -28.81
N LYS A 22 -9.78 -2.38 -29.85
CA LYS A 22 -10.53 -3.64 -29.78
C LYS A 22 -9.55 -4.81 -29.87
N PHE A 23 -9.54 -5.68 -28.88
CA PHE A 23 -8.89 -6.99 -28.99
C PHE A 23 -9.88 -8.00 -29.56
N THR A 24 -9.49 -8.70 -30.62
CA THR A 24 -10.27 -9.77 -31.26
C THR A 24 -9.96 -11.11 -30.60
N THR A 25 -10.97 -11.98 -30.50
CA THR A 25 -10.85 -13.35 -29.96
C THR A 25 -11.33 -14.35 -30.99
N ASP A 26 -10.42 -15.14 -31.57
CA ASP A 26 -10.76 -16.27 -32.45
C ASP A 26 -10.76 -17.59 -31.66
N PRO A 27 -11.78 -18.46 -31.84
CA PRO A 27 -11.83 -19.78 -31.22
C PRO A 27 -11.33 -20.88 -32.18
N LEU A 28 -10.38 -21.71 -31.74
CA LEU A 28 -9.99 -22.93 -32.46
C LEU A 28 -10.73 -24.16 -31.94
N SER A 29 -11.55 -24.78 -32.79
CA SER A 29 -12.24 -26.04 -32.48
C SER A 29 -11.41 -27.26 -32.91
N GLY A 30 -10.99 -28.09 -31.96
CA GLY A 30 -10.39 -29.41 -32.22
C GLY A 30 -11.37 -30.55 -31.94
N ARG A 31 -11.55 -31.48 -32.89
CA ARG A 31 -12.50 -32.61 -32.75
C ARG A 31 -11.99 -33.68 -31.78
N ARG A 32 -12.89 -34.20 -30.93
CA ARG A 32 -12.69 -35.45 -30.19
C ARG A 32 -12.72 -36.66 -31.14
N ARG A 33 -11.97 -37.72 -30.81
CA ARG A 33 -12.18 -39.09 -31.31
C ARG A 33 -12.39 -40.01 -30.10
N VAL A 34 -13.28 -40.99 -30.23
CA VAL A 34 -13.65 -41.92 -29.15
C VAL A 34 -13.13 -43.32 -29.47
N THR A 35 -12.51 -43.96 -28.48
CA THR A 35 -12.31 -45.42 -28.40
C THR A 35 -12.59 -45.89 -26.97
N THR A 36 -12.97 -47.15 -26.80
CA THR A 36 -13.64 -47.67 -25.60
C THR A 36 -12.75 -48.59 -24.76
N GLY A 37 -12.82 -48.44 -23.43
CA GLY A 37 -12.31 -49.39 -22.44
C GLY A 37 -13.11 -49.28 -21.15
N LYS A 38 -13.41 -50.40 -20.47
CA LYS A 38 -14.21 -50.45 -19.24
C LYS A 38 -13.33 -50.76 -18.00
N PRO A 39 -13.82 -50.47 -16.76
CA PRO A 39 -12.95 -50.22 -15.60
C PRO A 39 -12.81 -51.41 -14.64
N LEU A 40 -11.93 -51.24 -13.65
CA LEU A 40 -11.94 -51.97 -12.37
C LEU A 40 -11.89 -50.98 -11.19
N LEU A 41 -12.25 -51.49 -10.01
CA LEU A 41 -12.55 -50.74 -8.78
C LEU A 41 -11.35 -50.68 -7.79
N ALA A 42 -11.64 -50.09 -6.63
CA ALA A 42 -10.88 -50.07 -5.37
C ALA A 42 -9.87 -48.92 -5.21
N SER A 43 -9.74 -48.23 -4.08
CA SER A 43 -10.61 -47.84 -2.93
C SER A 43 -9.64 -47.38 -1.83
N SER A 44 -10.02 -46.39 -1.03
CA SER A 44 -9.19 -45.85 0.05
C SER A 44 -8.92 -46.83 1.20
N SER A 45 -7.78 -46.69 1.87
CA SER A 45 -7.74 -46.42 3.33
C SER A 45 -6.36 -46.01 3.87
N TYR A 46 -6.39 -45.31 5.00
CA TYR A 46 -5.26 -44.91 5.83
C TYR A 46 -4.61 -46.12 6.52
N SER A 47 -3.32 -46.03 6.89
CA SER A 47 -2.86 -46.07 8.31
C SER A 47 -1.33 -46.09 8.43
N SER A 48 -0.81 -45.49 9.51
CA SER A 48 0.62 -45.53 9.88
C SER A 48 0.96 -46.78 10.71
N PRO A 49 2.24 -47.20 10.72
CA PRO A 49 2.78 -47.99 11.83
C PRO A 49 4.00 -47.34 12.49
N THR A 50 4.15 -47.51 13.80
CA THR A 50 5.29 -47.04 14.60
C THR A 50 6.18 -48.20 15.05
N ILE A 51 7.51 -48.02 14.93
CA ILE A 51 8.58 -48.49 15.82
C ILE A 51 8.58 -49.99 16.22
N LEU A 52 9.64 -50.71 15.83
CA LEU A 52 10.37 -51.60 16.75
C LEU A 52 11.83 -51.79 16.29
N LYS A 53 12.76 -51.93 17.24
CA LYS A 53 14.21 -52.11 17.02
C LYS A 53 14.64 -53.55 17.25
N SER A 54 15.67 -54.03 16.54
CA SER A 54 16.56 -55.08 17.05
C SER A 54 17.97 -54.97 16.46
N ASN A 55 18.97 -55.49 17.19
CA ASN A 55 20.40 -55.31 16.88
C ASN A 55 20.98 -56.48 16.07
N ARG A 56 22.02 -56.23 15.25
CA ARG A 56 23.15 -57.18 15.18
C ARG A 56 24.53 -56.56 14.90
N ARG A 57 25.44 -56.86 15.83
CA ARG A 57 26.90 -56.78 15.82
C ARG A 57 27.50 -57.67 14.68
N SER A 58 28.77 -57.59 14.26
CA SER A 58 29.90 -56.62 14.42
C SER A 58 31.16 -57.17 13.71
N LYS A 59 32.31 -56.48 13.86
CA LYS A 59 33.74 -56.82 13.56
C LYS A 59 34.29 -56.05 12.34
N SER A 60 35.55 -55.56 12.34
CA SER A 60 36.64 -55.77 13.31
C SER A 60 37.49 -54.51 13.60
N SER A 61 37.96 -54.40 14.85
CA SER A 61 39.21 -53.79 15.37
C SER A 61 39.74 -52.46 14.77
N GLN A 62 39.78 -51.29 15.44
CA GLN A 62 40.31 -50.87 16.77
C GLN A 62 41.86 -50.90 16.95
N PRO A 63 42.47 -50.03 17.81
CA PRO A 63 42.01 -48.72 18.35
C PRO A 63 43.10 -47.65 18.70
N LEU A 64 42.63 -46.54 19.32
CA LEU A 64 43.33 -45.54 20.18
C LEU A 64 44.22 -44.48 19.49
N SER A 65 44.34 -43.24 19.99
CA SER A 65 43.92 -42.70 21.32
C SER A 65 43.41 -41.24 21.28
N LEU A 66 42.49 -40.90 22.20
CA LEU A 66 42.16 -39.62 22.88
C LEU A 66 42.63 -38.28 22.24
N ASN A 67 41.83 -37.20 22.11
CA ASN A 67 40.79 -36.66 23.02
C ASN A 67 39.89 -35.60 22.31
N GLY A 68 38.68 -35.37 22.85
CA GLY A 68 38.16 -34.00 23.03
C GLY A 68 37.01 -33.45 22.14
N ALA A 69 35.84 -33.32 22.77
CA ALA A 69 34.82 -32.26 22.61
C ALA A 69 33.92 -32.15 21.34
N ALA A 70 32.61 -32.21 21.64
CA ALA A 70 31.48 -31.44 21.08
C ALA A 70 31.04 -31.62 19.61
N ASP A 71 29.78 -32.05 19.45
CA ASP A 71 28.97 -31.93 18.25
C ASP A 71 28.38 -30.50 18.11
N ASP A 72 28.14 -30.05 16.87
CA ASP A 72 27.08 -29.09 16.50
C ASP A 72 26.81 -29.23 14.99
N GLU A 73 25.60 -29.65 14.59
CA GLU A 73 25.16 -29.67 13.18
C GLU A 73 24.37 -28.38 12.86
N ASP A 74 24.95 -27.48 12.07
CA ASP A 74 24.28 -26.23 11.66
C ASP A 74 23.30 -26.46 10.50
N GLY A 75 22.02 -26.60 10.86
CA GLY A 75 20.90 -26.66 9.92
C GLY A 75 20.48 -25.26 9.46
N THR A 76 20.98 -24.82 8.31
CA THR A 76 20.69 -23.49 7.73
C THR A 76 19.28 -23.40 7.14
N ASP A 77 18.28 -23.26 8.02
CA ASP A 77 16.92 -22.85 7.64
C ASP A 77 16.92 -21.43 7.06
N ALA A 78 16.39 -21.28 5.84
CA ALA A 78 16.37 -20.00 5.14
C ALA A 78 15.24 -19.09 5.65
N GLU A 79 15.56 -18.27 6.64
CA GLU A 79 14.72 -17.16 7.14
C GLU A 79 14.07 -16.37 5.98
N VAL A 80 12.74 -16.36 5.95
CA VAL A 80 11.97 -15.58 4.98
C VAL A 80 11.68 -14.20 5.59
N ASP A 81 12.39 -13.18 5.10
CA ASP A 81 12.22 -11.76 5.47
C ASP A 81 10.76 -11.27 5.32
N ASP A 82 9.89 -11.55 6.29
CA ASP A 82 8.51 -11.03 6.38
C ASP A 82 8.48 -9.63 7.05
N ASP A 83 9.57 -8.87 6.87
CA ASP A 83 9.90 -7.56 7.45
C ASP A 83 9.10 -6.40 6.81
N TRP A 84 7.78 -6.60 6.75
CA TRP A 84 6.80 -5.64 6.26
C TRP A 84 5.97 -5.00 7.38
N TYR A 85 6.25 -5.35 8.64
CA TYR A 85 5.55 -4.85 9.83
C TYR A 85 6.42 -3.88 10.66
N SER A 86 6.82 -2.76 10.04
CA SER A 86 7.15 -1.58 10.84
C SER A 86 5.85 -1.02 11.43
N ASP A 87 5.64 -1.28 12.72
CA ASP A 87 4.42 -0.88 13.47
C ASP A 87 4.17 0.65 13.47
N ASP A 88 5.17 1.46 13.09
CA ASP A 88 5.14 2.92 13.13
C ASP A 88 4.44 3.59 11.92
N GLU A 89 4.26 2.92 10.77
CA GLU A 89 3.68 3.55 9.55
C GLU A 89 2.14 3.54 9.49
N PHE A 90 1.45 3.37 10.63
CA PHE A 90 0.00 3.63 10.77
C PHE A 90 -0.33 4.86 11.61
N GLY A 91 0.30 5.98 11.25
CA GLY A 91 -0.07 7.32 11.73
C GLY A 91 -1.57 7.62 11.57
N ASP A 92 -2.13 8.24 12.61
CA ASP A 92 -3.56 8.48 12.88
C ASP A 92 -4.44 8.62 11.62
N ILE A 93 -5.25 7.59 11.32
CA ILE A 93 -5.99 7.47 10.05
C ILE A 93 -6.84 8.72 9.80
N LYS A 94 -6.44 9.53 8.81
CA LYS A 94 -7.14 10.75 8.43
C LYS A 94 -8.54 10.42 7.91
N ILE A 95 -9.53 10.50 8.82
CA ILE A 95 -10.94 10.25 8.53
C ILE A 95 -11.36 11.08 7.31
N SER A 96 -11.72 10.41 6.23
CA SER A 96 -12.20 11.02 4.98
C SER A 96 -13.32 12.01 5.27
N GLU A 97 -13.30 13.15 4.59
CA GLU A 97 -14.28 14.20 4.85
C GLU A 97 -15.71 13.74 4.58
N ALA A 98 -15.91 12.84 3.60
CA ALA A 98 -17.18 12.17 3.37
C ALA A 98 -17.68 11.39 4.59
N ASP A 99 -16.81 10.65 5.30
CA ASP A 99 -17.17 9.94 6.53
C ASP A 99 -17.37 10.90 7.72
N ARG A 100 -16.62 12.02 7.79
CA ARG A 100 -16.88 13.10 8.78
C ARG A 100 -18.28 13.69 8.58
N GLN A 101 -18.66 14.01 7.34
CA GLN A 101 -19.99 14.52 6.99
C GLN A 101 -21.09 13.49 7.28
N ARG A 102 -20.85 12.22 6.94
CA ARG A 102 -21.81 11.12 7.17
C ARG A 102 -22.04 10.80 8.65
N LEU A 103 -21.07 11.12 9.52
CA LEU A 103 -21.25 11.09 10.98
C LEU A 103 -22.02 12.32 11.49
N LYS A 104 -21.70 13.54 11.03
CA LYS A 104 -22.42 14.79 11.39
C LYS A 104 -23.93 14.68 11.10
N LEU A 105 -24.30 14.20 9.92
CA LEU A 105 -25.71 14.05 9.51
C LEU A 105 -26.49 13.09 10.44
N LYS A 106 -25.84 12.02 10.92
CA LYS A 106 -26.47 11.04 11.83
C LYS A 106 -26.62 11.52 13.27
N SER A 107 -25.92 12.58 13.71
CA SER A 107 -26.15 13.19 15.03
C SER A 107 -27.28 14.22 15.04
N VAL A 108 -27.61 14.83 13.89
CA VAL A 108 -28.74 15.78 13.78
C VAL A 108 -30.08 15.05 13.89
N ALA A 109 -30.23 13.91 13.21
CA ALA A 109 -31.47 13.12 13.15
C ALA A 109 -31.96 12.50 14.48
N ILE A 110 -31.30 12.77 15.60
CA ILE A 110 -31.69 12.29 16.94
C ILE A 110 -32.36 13.42 17.78
N LYS A 111 -32.24 14.70 17.38
CA LYS A 111 -33.02 15.80 17.95
C LYS A 111 -34.21 16.14 17.05
N GLY A 112 -35.35 15.45 17.21
CA GLY A 112 -36.52 15.75 16.38
C GLY A 112 -37.76 14.84 16.45
N ARG A 113 -37.99 14.08 17.53
CA ARG A 113 -39.29 13.43 17.76
C ARG A 113 -39.69 13.45 19.24
N GLY A 114 -40.64 14.32 19.57
CA GLY A 114 -41.45 14.33 20.78
C GLY A 114 -42.87 14.72 20.40
N SER A 115 -43.87 14.05 20.98
CA SER A 115 -45.28 14.17 20.56
C SER A 115 -45.99 15.36 21.18
N ILE A 116 -47.01 15.89 20.49
CA ILE A 116 -48.24 16.47 21.06
C ILE A 116 -49.37 16.38 20.00
N ARG A 117 -50.64 16.52 20.43
CA ARG A 117 -51.85 16.14 19.67
C ARG A 117 -52.51 17.31 18.90
N HIS A 118 -53.51 16.96 18.10
CA HIS A 118 -54.32 17.80 17.20
C HIS A 118 -54.86 19.13 17.79
N THR A 119 -55.01 20.13 16.90
CA THR A 119 -56.28 20.85 16.65
C THR A 119 -56.22 21.46 15.23
N GLY A 120 -57.34 21.99 14.69
CA GLY A 120 -57.50 22.28 13.25
C GLY A 120 -57.56 23.76 12.82
N LYS A 121 -57.87 23.98 11.53
CA LYS A 121 -57.79 25.24 10.73
C LYS A 121 -56.34 25.64 10.34
N GLY A 122 -56.05 26.24 9.18
CA GLY A 122 -56.87 26.53 7.98
C GLY A 122 -56.23 27.61 7.09
N CYS A 123 -56.44 27.53 5.76
CA CYS A 123 -56.09 28.51 4.70
C CYS A 123 -54.59 28.82 4.42
N ASP A 124 -54.11 28.33 3.27
CA ASP A 124 -53.76 29.07 2.03
C ASP A 124 -52.88 30.35 1.99
N LEU A 125 -52.29 30.56 0.79
CA LEU A 125 -51.61 31.74 0.23
C LEU A 125 -50.24 32.17 0.81
N GLU A 126 -49.38 32.92 0.10
CA GLU A 126 -48.94 32.83 -1.31
C GLU A 126 -47.68 33.71 -1.51
N SER A 127 -46.80 33.36 -2.47
CA SER A 127 -45.70 34.23 -2.95
C SER A 127 -44.62 34.59 -1.88
N SER A 128 -43.57 35.39 -2.11
CA SER A 128 -43.03 36.04 -3.33
C SER A 128 -41.50 36.18 -3.22
N LYS A 129 -40.81 36.39 -4.35
CA LYS A 129 -39.45 36.96 -4.39
C LYS A 129 -39.53 38.48 -4.56
N PRO A 130 -38.42 39.20 -4.27
CA PRO A 130 -37.95 40.20 -5.25
C PRO A 130 -36.44 40.06 -5.57
N SER A 131 -35.94 40.84 -6.53
CA SER A 131 -34.54 40.80 -7.00
C SER A 131 -34.10 42.10 -7.72
N HIS A 132 -32.95 42.68 -7.34
CA HIS A 132 -32.15 43.72 -8.06
C HIS A 132 -30.67 43.61 -7.62
N LYS A 133 -29.59 43.84 -8.39
CA LYS A 133 -29.33 44.26 -9.79
C LYS A 133 -29.31 45.77 -10.14
N LEU A 134 -28.11 46.35 -10.18
CA LEU A 134 -27.49 47.37 -11.09
C LEU A 134 -26.00 47.52 -10.65
N GLU A 135 -24.93 47.34 -11.46
CA GLU A 135 -24.30 48.19 -12.52
C GLU A 135 -23.42 49.37 -11.98
N LYS A 136 -22.31 49.85 -12.60
CA LYS A 136 -21.62 49.61 -13.90
C LYS A 136 -20.14 50.13 -13.93
N GLY A 137 -19.38 49.87 -15.03
CA GLY A 137 -18.02 50.42 -15.34
C GLY A 137 -16.95 49.32 -15.52
N LEU A 138 -16.28 49.01 -16.66
CA LEU A 138 -15.81 49.71 -17.89
C LEU A 138 -14.67 50.72 -17.64
N GLU A 139 -13.52 50.75 -18.35
CA GLU A 139 -12.96 49.96 -19.50
C GLU A 139 -11.43 49.61 -19.26
N LYS A 140 -10.52 49.19 -20.17
CA LYS A 140 -10.45 48.83 -21.63
C LYS A 140 -9.20 47.92 -21.89
N SER A 141 -8.86 47.62 -23.15
CA SER A 141 -7.54 47.06 -23.60
C SER A 141 -7.12 47.64 -24.96
N PRO A 142 -5.91 47.33 -25.48
CA PRO A 142 -5.84 46.55 -26.74
C PRO A 142 -4.64 45.56 -26.82
N VAL A 143 -4.35 45.03 -28.02
CA VAL A 143 -3.51 43.83 -28.32
C VAL A 143 -2.67 44.08 -29.61
N LYS A 144 -1.69 43.18 -29.91
CA LYS A 144 -0.95 42.95 -31.19
C LYS A 144 0.45 43.62 -31.31
N ASP A 145 1.46 43.05 -32.00
CA ASP A 145 1.64 41.69 -32.58
C ASP A 145 3.14 41.36 -32.85
N ILE A 146 3.48 40.05 -32.91
CA ILE A 146 4.45 39.38 -33.83
C ILE A 146 6.01 39.60 -33.73
N ILE A 147 6.70 38.50 -33.37
CA ILE A 147 8.04 37.98 -33.81
C ILE A 147 9.31 38.87 -33.77
N HIS A 148 10.28 38.53 -32.89
CA HIS A 148 11.62 38.01 -33.28
C HIS A 148 12.55 37.62 -32.09
N SER A 149 13.61 36.86 -32.43
CA SER A 149 14.94 36.79 -31.76
C SER A 149 15.12 36.03 -30.43
N SER A 150 15.34 34.71 -30.54
CA SER A 150 16.16 33.96 -29.57
C SER A 150 17.64 34.41 -29.64
N LYS A 151 18.18 35.08 -28.59
CA LYS A 151 19.62 35.13 -28.21
C LYS A 151 19.94 36.08 -27.03
N LYS A 152 20.07 35.51 -25.83
CA LYS A 152 20.83 35.93 -24.63
C LYS A 152 20.59 34.78 -23.63
N ILE A 153 21.56 34.22 -22.91
CA ILE A 153 22.74 34.81 -22.26
C ILE A 153 24.04 34.28 -22.86
N ALA A 154 24.97 35.19 -23.20
CA ALA A 154 26.38 34.91 -23.52
C ALA A 154 27.17 36.23 -23.47
N ARG A 155 28.43 36.16 -23.00
CA ARG A 155 29.22 37.30 -22.46
C ARG A 155 28.65 37.75 -21.11
N ASP A 156 29.43 37.96 -20.06
CA ASP A 156 30.90 38.11 -19.94
C ASP A 156 31.58 36.83 -19.40
N TYR A 157 32.91 36.62 -19.37
CA TYR A 157 34.07 37.48 -19.70
C TYR A 157 34.97 36.82 -20.74
N SER A 158 35.70 37.62 -21.53
CA SER A 158 36.84 37.13 -22.33
C SER A 158 37.79 38.25 -22.76
N HIS A 159 38.91 38.43 -22.06
CA HIS A 159 40.21 39.02 -22.47
C HIS A 159 41.15 38.81 -21.25
N SER A 160 42.43 38.47 -21.38
CA SER A 160 43.20 38.04 -22.56
C SER A 160 44.51 37.38 -22.12
N ASN A 161 44.93 36.31 -22.78
CA ASN A 161 46.31 36.17 -23.30
C ASN A 161 46.46 34.92 -24.16
N SER A 162 47.25 35.02 -25.23
CA SER A 162 47.63 33.89 -26.08
C SER A 162 49.04 33.44 -25.74
N LEU A 163 49.34 32.14 -25.85
CA LEU A 163 50.65 31.68 -26.33
C LEU A 163 50.61 30.19 -26.74
N LYS A 164 50.80 29.97 -28.05
CA LYS A 164 51.38 28.80 -28.76
C LYS A 164 51.05 27.35 -28.31
N SER A 165 50.57 26.60 -29.30
CA SER A 165 50.47 25.12 -29.31
C SER A 165 51.79 24.41 -28.99
N SER A 166 51.74 23.36 -28.16
CA SER A 166 52.28 22.02 -28.48
C SER A 166 51.95 20.98 -27.39
N ASN A 167 51.95 19.69 -27.76
CA ASN A 167 52.10 18.50 -26.90
C ASN A 167 51.13 18.33 -25.69
N VAL A 168 49.87 17.99 -25.97
CA VAL A 168 48.91 17.47 -24.95
C VAL A 168 48.77 15.93 -24.97
N ALA A 169 49.32 15.25 -25.98
CA ALA A 169 49.17 13.80 -26.19
C ALA A 169 49.87 12.89 -25.15
N ALA A 170 50.67 13.45 -24.23
CA ALA A 170 51.54 12.68 -23.32
C ALA A 170 51.21 12.83 -21.82
N ARG A 171 50.14 13.55 -21.43
CA ARG A 171 49.88 13.91 -20.01
C ARG A 171 48.63 13.24 -19.39
N VAL A 172 47.91 12.41 -20.14
CA VAL A 172 46.72 11.70 -19.64
C VAL A 172 47.10 10.51 -18.74
N ASN A 173 48.11 9.73 -19.13
CA ASN A 173 48.53 8.49 -18.43
C ASN A 173 49.20 8.69 -17.05
N SER A 174 49.17 9.91 -16.49
CA SER A 174 49.77 10.22 -15.19
C SER A 174 48.76 10.37 -14.06
N GLN A 175 47.52 10.80 -14.33
CA GLN A 175 46.54 11.10 -13.27
C GLN A 175 45.67 9.90 -12.86
N GLU A 176 45.53 8.88 -13.72
CA GLU A 176 44.72 7.69 -13.40
C GLU A 176 45.35 6.84 -12.27
N LYS A 177 46.68 6.85 -12.13
CA LYS A 177 47.39 6.05 -11.11
C LYS A 177 47.32 6.58 -9.68
N GLU A 178 47.23 7.89 -9.48
CA GLU A 178 47.11 8.47 -8.14
C GLU A 178 45.68 8.31 -7.59
N ALA A 179 44.67 8.37 -8.45
CA ALA A 179 43.28 8.21 -8.07
C ALA A 179 42.96 6.81 -7.52
N GLY A 180 43.47 5.74 -8.15
CA GLY A 180 43.22 4.35 -7.73
C GLY A 180 43.61 4.06 -6.28
N SER A 181 44.75 4.62 -5.83
CA SER A 181 45.21 4.51 -4.43
C SER A 181 44.21 5.13 -3.44
N SER A 182 43.61 6.28 -3.78
CA SER A 182 42.68 7.00 -2.90
C SER A 182 41.28 6.38 -2.83
N PHE A 183 40.90 5.52 -3.78
CA PHE A 183 39.62 4.80 -3.73
C PHE A 183 39.74 3.50 -2.94
N SER A 184 40.85 2.76 -3.11
CA SER A 184 41.16 1.59 -2.28
C SER A 184 41.19 1.97 -0.79
N SER A 185 41.86 3.07 -0.42
CA SER A 185 41.93 3.55 0.98
C SER A 185 40.58 3.93 1.61
N ARG A 186 39.51 4.13 0.81
CA ARG A 186 38.16 4.43 1.29
C ARG A 186 37.32 3.18 1.55
N PHE A 187 37.75 2.03 1.01
CA PHE A 187 36.98 0.78 0.98
C PHE A 187 37.85 -0.46 1.27
N CYS A 188 38.96 -0.33 2.03
CA CYS A 188 39.96 -1.39 2.25
C CYS A 188 39.33 -2.74 2.60
N ASN A 189 38.54 -2.77 3.67
CA ASN A 189 37.85 -3.97 4.18
C ASN A 189 37.06 -4.67 3.06
N LEU A 190 36.32 -3.88 2.28
CA LEU A 190 35.49 -4.36 1.18
C LEU A 190 36.31 -4.89 -0.01
N SER A 191 37.53 -4.39 -0.22
CA SER A 191 38.47 -4.89 -1.23
C SER A 191 39.29 -6.10 -0.77
N GLU A 192 39.33 -6.38 0.53
CA GLU A 192 39.91 -7.60 1.10
C GLU A 192 38.88 -8.75 1.11
N GLU A 193 37.59 -8.43 1.29
CA GLU A 193 36.48 -9.40 1.28
C GLU A 193 35.98 -9.81 -0.12
N LEU A 194 36.09 -8.94 -1.15
CA LEU A 194 35.42 -9.10 -2.45
C LEU A 194 36.34 -8.82 -3.67
N ASP A 195 36.14 -9.55 -4.79
CA ASP A 195 36.84 -9.31 -6.08
C ASP A 195 36.34 -8.01 -6.77
N LEU A 196 36.79 -6.86 -6.24
CA LEU A 196 36.41 -5.54 -6.70
C LEU A 196 37.51 -4.86 -7.51
N ARG A 197 37.39 -4.98 -8.84
CA ARG A 197 38.15 -4.20 -9.83
C ARG A 197 37.94 -2.69 -9.63
N GLU A 198 38.96 -1.90 -9.92
CA GLU A 198 39.02 -0.43 -9.73
C GLU A 198 37.74 0.32 -10.15
N ARG A 199 37.17 -0.04 -11.30
CA ARG A 199 35.95 0.56 -11.87
C ARG A 199 34.74 0.50 -10.93
N HIS A 200 34.69 -0.47 -10.02
CA HIS A 200 33.58 -0.65 -9.09
C HIS A 200 33.61 0.43 -8.01
N PHE A 201 34.78 0.81 -7.48
CA PHE A 201 34.86 1.82 -6.41
C PHE A 201 34.33 3.19 -6.84
N LEU A 202 34.49 3.57 -8.12
CA LEU A 202 33.88 4.78 -8.69
C LEU A 202 32.34 4.74 -8.63
N LEU A 203 31.74 3.56 -8.82
CA LEU A 203 30.30 3.35 -8.65
C LEU A 203 29.92 3.34 -7.16
N LEU A 204 30.72 2.71 -6.29
CA LEU A 204 30.47 2.67 -4.85
C LEU A 204 30.49 4.06 -4.22
N ASP A 205 31.47 4.91 -4.61
CA ASP A 205 31.58 6.29 -4.15
C ASP A 205 30.35 7.13 -4.56
N TYR A 206 29.96 7.04 -5.83
CA TYR A 206 28.72 7.66 -6.33
C TYR A 206 27.49 7.15 -5.57
N LEU A 207 27.35 5.84 -5.34
CA LEU A 207 26.23 5.28 -4.59
C LEU A 207 26.23 5.69 -3.10
N SER A 208 27.40 5.92 -2.51
CA SER A 208 27.51 6.45 -1.14
C SER A 208 26.92 7.86 -0.98
N THR A 209 26.77 8.65 -2.05
CA THR A 209 26.04 9.93 -2.00
C THR A 209 24.55 9.76 -1.64
N PHE A 210 23.95 8.59 -1.92
CA PHE A 210 22.60 8.22 -1.48
C PHE A 210 22.56 7.58 -0.08
N GLY A 211 23.67 7.58 0.65
CA GLY A 211 23.79 7.05 2.00
C GLY A 211 24.04 5.54 2.08
N LEU A 212 24.49 4.90 0.98
CA LEU A 212 25.02 3.54 1.04
C LEU A 212 26.40 3.51 1.75
N LYS A 213 26.79 2.32 2.21
CA LYS A 213 27.97 2.03 3.04
C LYS A 213 28.53 0.65 2.66
N GLU A 214 29.76 0.33 3.06
CA GLU A 214 30.41 -0.98 2.82
C GLU A 214 29.49 -2.19 2.98
N SER A 215 28.85 -2.37 4.14
CA SER A 215 27.94 -3.49 4.39
C SER A 215 26.71 -3.57 3.47
N HIS A 216 26.30 -2.45 2.85
CA HIS A 216 25.27 -2.45 1.80
C HIS A 216 25.80 -2.93 0.46
N PHE A 217 27.09 -2.75 0.19
CA PHE A 217 27.74 -3.16 -1.04
C PHE A 217 28.04 -4.67 -1.05
N ILE A 218 28.41 -5.25 0.10
CA ILE A 218 28.43 -6.72 0.31
C ILE A 218 27.05 -7.31 -0.05
N GLN A 219 25.99 -6.82 0.62
CA GLN A 219 24.60 -7.23 0.35
C GLN A 219 24.10 -6.96 -1.09
N MET A 220 24.79 -6.13 -1.89
CA MET A 220 24.50 -5.95 -3.31
C MET A 220 25.30 -6.92 -4.19
N TYR A 221 26.55 -7.22 -3.81
CA TYR A 221 27.42 -8.21 -4.43
C TYR A 221 26.79 -9.60 -4.35
N ASP A 222 26.41 -10.05 -3.15
CA ASP A 222 25.84 -11.38 -2.91
C ASP A 222 24.55 -11.60 -3.69
N ARG A 223 23.64 -10.61 -3.65
CA ARG A 223 22.33 -10.70 -4.29
C ARG A 223 22.40 -10.52 -5.80
N HIS A 224 23.26 -9.63 -6.31
CA HIS A 224 23.45 -9.46 -7.74
C HIS A 224 24.75 -8.72 -8.12
N MET A 225 25.91 -9.39 -7.99
CA MET A 225 27.25 -8.93 -8.39
C MET A 225 27.28 -8.13 -9.71
N LYS A 226 26.59 -8.62 -10.75
CA LYS A 226 26.50 -7.99 -12.08
C LYS A 226 25.86 -6.59 -12.09
N THR A 227 25.29 -6.14 -10.97
CA THR A 227 24.86 -4.74 -10.77
C THR A 227 26.07 -3.80 -10.76
N LEU A 228 27.21 -4.25 -10.21
CA LEU A 228 28.39 -3.43 -9.98
C LEU A 228 29.25 -3.23 -11.24
N ASP A 229 29.06 -4.07 -12.27
CA ASP A 229 29.71 -3.96 -13.58
C ASP A 229 29.29 -2.71 -14.38
N ILE A 230 28.32 -1.93 -13.89
CA ILE A 230 27.80 -0.76 -14.59
C ILE A 230 28.69 0.49 -14.40
N ASN A 231 28.82 1.28 -15.46
CA ASN A 231 29.52 2.57 -15.38
C ASN A 231 28.68 3.64 -14.65
N VAL A 232 29.36 4.56 -13.98
CA VAL A 232 28.76 5.62 -13.13
C VAL A 232 27.72 6.43 -13.90
N LYS A 233 28.02 6.89 -15.12
CA LYS A 233 27.10 7.70 -15.96
C LYS A 233 25.77 6.99 -16.24
N SER A 234 25.82 5.67 -16.41
CA SER A 234 24.62 4.84 -16.59
C SER A 234 23.81 4.68 -15.29
N ALA A 235 24.46 4.64 -14.12
CA ALA A 235 23.77 4.69 -12.83
C ALA A 235 23.18 6.08 -12.56
N GLU A 236 23.90 7.15 -12.86
CA GLU A 236 23.43 8.56 -12.83
C GLU A 236 22.17 8.73 -13.66
N GLU A 237 22.18 8.36 -14.94
CA GLU A 237 21.03 8.48 -15.86
C GLU A 237 19.75 7.86 -15.28
N ARG A 238 19.88 6.65 -14.71
CA ARG A 238 18.77 5.87 -14.15
C ARG A 238 18.27 6.45 -12.84
N LEU A 239 19.16 6.79 -11.90
CA LEU A 239 18.76 7.35 -10.62
C LEU A 239 18.18 8.77 -10.78
N ASN A 240 18.74 9.58 -11.67
CA ASN A 240 18.17 10.89 -12.04
C ASN A 240 16.78 10.73 -12.69
N TYR A 241 16.57 9.71 -13.54
CA TYR A 241 15.24 9.41 -14.05
C TYR A 241 14.26 9.04 -12.92
N LEU A 242 14.65 8.17 -11.98
CA LEU A 242 13.80 7.81 -10.83
C LEU A 242 13.43 9.04 -9.98
N LEU A 243 14.40 9.92 -9.70
CA LEU A 243 14.15 11.19 -9.01
C LEU A 243 13.16 12.08 -9.79
N SER A 244 13.30 12.15 -11.12
CA SER A 244 12.42 12.97 -11.98
C SER A 244 10.95 12.52 -11.97
N VAL A 245 10.66 11.24 -11.74
CA VAL A 245 9.30 10.69 -11.58
C VAL A 245 8.82 10.66 -10.12
N GLY A 246 9.45 11.45 -9.26
CA GLY A 246 9.00 11.71 -7.88
C GLY A 246 9.46 10.69 -6.83
N VAL A 247 10.43 9.82 -7.14
CA VAL A 247 11.13 9.07 -6.09
C VAL A 247 11.95 10.07 -5.26
N LYS A 248 11.93 9.95 -3.92
CA LYS A 248 12.68 10.87 -3.05
C LYS A 248 14.12 10.39 -2.91
N HIS A 249 15.06 11.33 -2.84
CA HIS A 249 16.50 11.02 -2.67
C HIS A 249 16.78 10.06 -1.51
N LYS A 250 16.12 10.26 -0.35
CA LYS A 250 16.25 9.38 0.83
C LYS A 250 15.73 7.95 0.62
N ASP A 251 14.87 7.73 -0.37
CA ASP A 251 14.24 6.43 -0.66
C ASP A 251 15.09 5.62 -1.67
N ILE A 252 16.05 6.25 -2.37
CA ILE A 252 16.93 5.61 -3.36
C ILE A 252 17.73 4.45 -2.76
N ARG A 253 18.34 4.63 -1.56
CA ARG A 253 19.02 3.54 -0.84
C ARG A 253 18.09 2.33 -0.59
N LYS A 254 16.85 2.57 -0.16
CA LYS A 254 15.85 1.52 0.09
C LYS A 254 15.46 0.78 -1.19
N ILE A 255 15.40 1.49 -2.31
CA ILE A 255 15.12 0.92 -3.64
C ILE A 255 16.29 0.03 -4.11
N ILE A 256 17.52 0.54 -4.09
CA ILE A 256 18.71 -0.20 -4.55
C ILE A 256 18.94 -1.45 -3.71
N LEU A 257 18.79 -1.36 -2.38
CA LEU A 257 18.90 -2.52 -1.48
C LEU A 257 17.83 -3.59 -1.74
N ARG A 258 16.60 -3.19 -2.12
CA ARG A 258 15.50 -4.13 -2.39
C ARG A 258 15.53 -4.70 -3.81
N GLN A 259 16.14 -4.01 -4.77
CA GLN A 259 16.27 -4.47 -6.16
C GLN A 259 17.54 -3.89 -6.80
N PRO A 260 18.75 -4.45 -6.55
CA PRO A 260 20.00 -3.93 -7.12
C PRO A 260 19.96 -3.82 -8.65
N GLN A 261 19.34 -4.81 -9.30
CA GLN A 261 19.08 -4.89 -10.74
C GLN A 261 18.36 -3.67 -11.34
N ILE A 262 17.73 -2.79 -10.54
CA ILE A 262 17.15 -1.54 -11.04
C ILE A 262 18.19 -0.64 -11.72
N LEU A 263 19.46 -0.73 -11.28
CA LEU A 263 20.58 -0.06 -11.94
C LEU A 263 20.92 -0.68 -13.31
N GLY A 264 20.50 -1.91 -13.61
CA GLY A 264 20.71 -2.52 -14.93
C GLY A 264 19.74 -2.00 -16.00
N TYR A 265 18.46 -1.79 -15.64
CA TYR A 265 17.38 -1.54 -16.61
C TYR A 265 17.52 -0.22 -17.39
N SER A 266 17.36 -0.27 -18.73
CA SER A 266 17.39 0.91 -19.60
C SER A 266 16.30 1.93 -19.26
N VAL A 267 16.64 3.23 -19.27
CA VAL A 267 15.68 4.32 -19.03
C VAL A 267 14.56 4.32 -20.07
N GLU A 268 14.88 4.35 -21.37
CA GLU A 268 13.88 4.33 -22.44
C GLU A 268 13.11 3.00 -22.50
N ASN A 269 13.84 1.89 -22.61
CA ASN A 269 13.24 0.61 -22.98
C ASN A 269 12.63 -0.17 -21.81
N ASN A 270 12.82 0.27 -20.56
CA ASN A 270 12.22 -0.34 -19.38
C ASN A 270 11.61 0.70 -18.42
N LEU A 271 12.40 1.62 -17.86
CA LEU A 271 11.92 2.46 -16.74
C LEU A 271 10.78 3.41 -17.17
N LYS A 272 10.91 4.04 -18.36
CA LYS A 272 9.87 4.86 -18.98
C LYS A 272 8.65 4.05 -19.42
N TYR A 273 8.84 2.83 -19.91
CA TYR A 273 7.72 1.97 -20.33
C TYR A 273 6.86 1.52 -19.13
N HIS A 274 7.49 1.17 -18.00
CA HIS A 274 6.79 0.85 -16.74
C HIS A 274 6.11 2.07 -16.09
N VAL A 275 6.75 3.24 -16.09
CA VAL A 275 6.09 4.48 -15.62
C VAL A 275 4.89 4.84 -16.51
N SER A 276 5.00 4.67 -17.82
CA SER A 276 3.90 4.89 -18.75
C SER A 276 2.76 3.88 -18.57
N PHE A 277 3.07 2.62 -18.25
CA PHE A 277 2.08 1.63 -17.83
C PHE A 277 1.37 2.02 -16.53
N LEU A 278 2.11 2.46 -15.49
CA LEU A 278 1.48 2.94 -14.25
C LEU A 278 0.53 4.13 -14.52
N ARG A 279 0.95 5.11 -15.32
CA ARG A 279 0.10 6.23 -15.75
C ARG A 279 -1.16 5.76 -16.49
N SER A 280 -1.07 4.73 -17.33
CA SER A 280 -2.23 4.21 -18.06
C SER A 280 -3.25 3.46 -17.18
N LEU A 281 -2.87 3.04 -15.97
CA LEU A 281 -3.80 2.57 -14.93
C LEU A 281 -4.52 3.71 -14.19
N GLY A 282 -4.39 4.96 -14.65
CA GLY A 282 -5.01 6.14 -14.03
C GLY A 282 -4.31 6.59 -12.74
N ILE A 283 -3.03 6.28 -12.58
CA ILE A 283 -2.24 6.64 -11.39
C ILE A 283 -1.75 8.09 -11.51
N PRO A 284 -2.01 8.97 -10.52
CA PRO A 284 -1.52 10.35 -10.55
C PRO A 284 0.01 10.41 -10.51
N GLU A 285 0.61 11.38 -11.20
CA GLU A 285 2.07 11.53 -11.27
C GLU A 285 2.72 11.63 -9.88
N SER A 286 2.09 12.38 -8.97
CA SER A 286 2.50 12.54 -7.56
C SER A 286 2.45 11.25 -6.72
N ARG A 287 2.04 10.12 -7.32
CA ARG A 287 2.00 8.78 -6.71
C ARG A 287 2.93 7.78 -7.40
N VAL A 288 3.47 8.06 -8.58
CA VAL A 288 4.34 7.16 -9.34
C VAL A 288 5.60 6.81 -8.53
N GLY A 289 6.34 7.82 -8.06
CA GLY A 289 7.53 7.62 -7.22
C GLY A 289 7.26 6.82 -5.93
N HIS A 290 6.11 7.02 -5.28
CA HIS A 290 5.71 6.24 -4.10
C HIS A 290 5.50 4.75 -4.43
N ILE A 291 4.86 4.44 -5.56
CA ILE A 291 4.66 3.07 -6.03
C ILE A 291 6.00 2.40 -6.36
N ILE A 292 6.93 3.14 -6.98
CA ILE A 292 8.30 2.66 -7.23
C ILE A 292 9.05 2.38 -5.92
N THR A 293 9.00 3.28 -4.94
CA THR A 293 9.61 3.06 -3.62
C THR A 293 9.02 1.85 -2.88
N ALA A 294 7.71 1.59 -3.06
CA ALA A 294 7.04 0.46 -2.44
C ALA A 294 7.36 -0.88 -3.13
N THR A 295 7.47 -0.89 -4.46
CA THR A 295 7.62 -2.10 -5.28
C THR A 295 8.67 -1.89 -6.39
N PRO A 296 9.96 -1.78 -6.07
CA PRO A 296 11.02 -1.60 -7.07
C PRO A 296 11.22 -2.83 -7.96
N SER A 297 10.75 -4.01 -7.52
CA SER A 297 10.71 -5.24 -8.30
C SER A 297 9.77 -5.19 -9.51
N LEU A 298 8.88 -4.18 -9.60
CA LEU A 298 7.95 -3.99 -10.72
C LEU A 298 8.65 -4.01 -12.10
N PHE A 299 9.82 -3.38 -12.20
CA PHE A 299 10.60 -3.26 -13.44
C PHE A 299 11.17 -4.59 -13.96
N ASN A 300 11.14 -5.66 -13.15
CA ASN A 300 11.58 -7.00 -13.52
C ASN A 300 10.49 -7.80 -14.27
N TYR A 301 9.23 -7.37 -14.18
CA TYR A 301 8.08 -8.10 -14.74
C TYR A 301 7.72 -7.63 -16.14
N SER A 302 7.30 -8.54 -17.01
CA SER A 302 6.84 -8.15 -18.34
C SER A 302 5.48 -7.46 -18.27
N ILE A 303 5.38 -6.23 -18.80
CA ILE A 303 4.10 -5.52 -18.90
C ILE A 303 3.06 -6.35 -19.68
N GLU A 304 3.44 -6.95 -20.81
CA GLU A 304 2.53 -7.74 -21.65
C GLU A 304 2.23 -9.12 -21.09
N LYS A 305 3.26 -9.83 -20.56
CA LYS A 305 3.14 -11.23 -20.12
C LYS A 305 2.85 -11.43 -18.63
N SER A 306 2.89 -10.36 -17.83
CA SER A 306 2.67 -10.43 -16.38
C SER A 306 1.75 -9.31 -15.88
N LEU A 307 2.14 -8.03 -16.00
CA LEU A 307 1.43 -6.95 -15.31
C LEU A 307 0.03 -6.68 -15.91
N LYS A 308 -0.14 -6.70 -17.24
CA LYS A 308 -1.45 -6.60 -17.89
C LYS A 308 -2.35 -7.80 -17.58
N PRO A 309 -1.89 -9.07 -17.64
CA PRO A 309 -2.63 -10.21 -17.09
C PRO A 309 -3.08 -10.02 -15.64
N THR A 310 -2.22 -9.52 -14.74
CA THR A 310 -2.59 -9.29 -13.33
C THR A 310 -3.67 -8.21 -13.21
N VAL A 311 -3.56 -7.13 -13.99
CA VAL A 311 -4.60 -6.08 -14.08
C VAL A 311 -5.94 -6.65 -14.58
N ARG A 312 -5.95 -7.49 -15.64
CA ARG A 312 -7.17 -8.17 -16.10
C ARG A 312 -7.77 -9.05 -15.01
N TYR A 313 -6.96 -9.86 -14.32
CA TYR A 313 -7.44 -10.69 -13.21
C TYR A 313 -8.09 -9.87 -12.08
N LEU A 314 -7.55 -8.68 -11.78
CA LEU A 314 -8.15 -7.77 -10.80
C LEU A 314 -9.50 -7.17 -11.26
N LEU A 315 -9.61 -6.82 -12.55
CA LEU A 315 -10.84 -6.26 -13.14
C LEU A 315 -11.93 -7.33 -13.32
N ASP A 316 -11.57 -8.46 -13.92
CA ASP A 316 -12.50 -9.48 -14.42
C ASP A 316 -12.76 -10.55 -13.34
N GLU A 317 -11.73 -11.27 -12.91
CA GLU A 317 -11.83 -12.43 -12.01
C GLU A 317 -12.04 -12.04 -10.54
N ILE A 318 -11.53 -10.89 -10.09
CA ILE A 318 -11.85 -10.30 -8.78
C ILE A 318 -13.05 -9.36 -8.87
N GLY A 319 -13.30 -8.70 -10.01
CA GLY A 319 -14.46 -7.82 -10.21
C GLY A 319 -14.26 -6.40 -9.69
N ILE A 320 -13.02 -5.92 -9.57
CA ILE A 320 -12.72 -4.55 -9.10
C ILE A 320 -13.14 -3.55 -10.19
N PRO A 321 -13.98 -2.53 -9.88
CA PRO A 321 -14.34 -1.53 -10.87
C PRO A 321 -13.11 -0.76 -11.37
N GLU A 322 -12.96 -0.62 -12.68
CA GLU A 322 -11.82 0.05 -13.35
C GLU A 322 -11.45 1.41 -12.71
N LYS A 323 -12.46 2.25 -12.43
CA LYS A 323 -12.30 3.56 -11.77
C LYS A 323 -11.71 3.51 -10.35
N GLU A 324 -11.69 2.34 -9.70
CA GLU A 324 -11.06 2.12 -8.39
C GLU A 324 -9.70 1.40 -8.51
N LEU A 325 -9.32 0.87 -9.69
CA LEU A 325 -8.07 0.12 -9.89
C LEU A 325 -6.83 0.97 -9.53
N SER A 326 -6.75 2.20 -10.02
CA SER A 326 -5.70 3.17 -9.67
C SER A 326 -5.48 3.29 -8.15
N LYS A 327 -6.58 3.28 -7.39
CA LYS A 327 -6.58 3.40 -5.94
C LYS A 327 -6.21 2.08 -5.25
N VAL A 328 -6.62 0.93 -5.79
CA VAL A 328 -6.18 -0.39 -5.33
C VAL A 328 -4.67 -0.55 -5.49
N VAL A 329 -4.11 -0.18 -6.65
CA VAL A 329 -2.66 -0.20 -6.89
C VAL A 329 -1.93 0.80 -5.98
N GLN A 330 -2.48 2.00 -5.74
CA GLN A 330 -1.90 2.95 -4.76
C GLN A 330 -1.92 2.43 -3.31
N LEU A 331 -2.91 1.63 -2.92
CA LEU A 331 -3.05 1.06 -1.57
C LEU A 331 -2.26 -0.24 -1.35
N SER A 332 -1.98 -0.98 -2.42
CA SER A 332 -1.12 -2.17 -2.37
C SER A 332 -0.33 -2.34 -3.67
N PRO A 333 0.76 -1.58 -3.87
CA PRO A 333 1.60 -1.66 -5.06
C PRO A 333 2.09 -3.09 -5.37
N GLN A 334 2.30 -3.90 -4.33
CA GLN A 334 2.72 -5.29 -4.40
C GLN A 334 1.76 -6.18 -5.22
N ILE A 335 0.48 -5.80 -5.33
CA ILE A 335 -0.54 -6.61 -6.01
C ILE A 335 -0.24 -6.81 -7.50
N LEU A 336 0.53 -5.92 -8.13
CA LEU A 336 0.91 -6.03 -9.54
C LEU A 336 2.01 -7.08 -9.80
N VAL A 337 2.86 -7.36 -8.80
CA VAL A 337 4.03 -8.25 -8.92
C VAL A 337 3.83 -9.62 -8.29
N GLN A 338 2.67 -9.88 -7.69
CA GLN A 338 2.32 -11.24 -7.25
C GLN A 338 2.02 -12.14 -8.44
N ARG A 339 2.28 -13.44 -8.27
CA ARG A 339 1.90 -14.46 -9.24
C ARG A 339 0.37 -14.56 -9.28
N ILE A 340 -0.19 -14.60 -10.49
CA ILE A 340 -1.62 -14.87 -10.67
C ILE A 340 -1.86 -16.35 -10.37
N ASP A 341 -2.66 -16.61 -9.34
CA ASP A 341 -3.11 -17.95 -8.98
C ASP A 341 -4.59 -17.93 -8.53
N ASN A 342 -5.14 -19.11 -8.26
CA ASN A 342 -6.53 -19.23 -7.81
C ASN A 342 -6.73 -18.91 -6.32
N THR A 343 -5.70 -18.49 -5.58
CA THR A 343 -5.81 -18.25 -4.12
C THR A 343 -6.55 -16.95 -3.79
N TRP A 344 -6.37 -15.88 -4.56
CA TRP A 344 -7.17 -14.64 -4.39
C TRP A 344 -8.67 -14.92 -4.59
N THR A 345 -9.03 -15.62 -5.66
CA THR A 345 -10.43 -16.00 -5.94
C THR A 345 -10.95 -17.02 -4.93
N SER A 346 -10.12 -17.93 -4.43
CA SER A 346 -10.47 -18.84 -3.32
C SER A 346 -10.76 -18.07 -2.02
N ARG A 347 -9.92 -17.10 -1.63
CA ARG A 347 -10.15 -16.24 -0.45
C ARG A 347 -11.43 -15.39 -0.59
N LEU A 348 -11.68 -14.86 -1.79
CA LEU A 348 -12.90 -14.09 -2.07
C LEU A 348 -14.15 -14.99 -2.02
N ASN A 349 -14.09 -16.19 -2.57
CA ASN A 349 -15.19 -17.16 -2.52
C ASN A 349 -15.43 -17.71 -1.09
N PHE A 350 -14.37 -17.89 -0.30
CA PHE A 350 -14.47 -18.16 1.13
C PHE A 350 -15.24 -17.03 1.83
N LEU A 351 -14.81 -15.77 1.68
CA LEU A 351 -15.48 -14.62 2.32
C LEU A 351 -16.93 -14.42 1.88
N ILE A 352 -17.29 -14.79 0.64
CA ILE A 352 -18.70 -14.80 0.18
C ILE A 352 -19.53 -15.83 0.96
N LYS A 353 -19.06 -17.08 1.05
CA LYS A 353 -19.76 -18.19 1.72
C LYS A 353 -19.82 -17.98 3.23
N GLU A 354 -18.67 -17.70 3.84
CA GLU A 354 -18.48 -17.57 5.29
C GLU A 354 -19.35 -16.46 5.88
N LEU A 355 -19.48 -15.33 5.19
CA LEU A 355 -20.23 -14.17 5.64
C LEU A 355 -21.66 -14.09 5.08
N ASP A 356 -22.12 -15.09 4.33
CA ASP A 356 -23.37 -15.05 3.53
C ASP A 356 -23.56 -13.70 2.83
N SER A 357 -22.56 -13.30 2.06
CA SER A 357 -22.38 -11.91 1.64
C SER A 357 -22.24 -11.79 0.12
N PRO A 358 -23.11 -11.03 -0.56
CA PRO A 358 -23.07 -10.93 -2.02
C PRO A 358 -21.75 -10.30 -2.47
N ARG A 359 -21.14 -10.88 -3.52
CA ARG A 359 -19.80 -10.54 -4.06
C ARG A 359 -19.43 -9.05 -4.02
N ARG A 360 -20.35 -8.16 -4.41
CA ARG A 360 -20.20 -6.69 -4.36
C ARG A 360 -19.70 -6.13 -3.01
N ASN A 361 -20.07 -6.77 -1.89
CA ASN A 361 -19.63 -6.38 -0.55
C ASN A 361 -18.16 -6.78 -0.30
N ILE A 362 -17.77 -7.99 -0.73
CA ILE A 362 -16.41 -8.51 -0.57
C ILE A 362 -15.44 -7.77 -1.50
N VAL A 363 -15.83 -7.53 -2.76
CA VAL A 363 -15.09 -6.65 -3.68
C VAL A 363 -14.87 -5.26 -3.07
N LYS A 364 -15.88 -4.71 -2.38
CA LYS A 364 -15.78 -3.42 -1.67
C LYS A 364 -14.87 -3.45 -0.43
N MET A 365 -14.65 -4.62 0.18
CA MET A 365 -13.61 -4.81 1.20
C MET A 365 -12.23 -4.82 0.55
N VAL A 366 -12.02 -5.63 -0.50
CA VAL A 366 -10.78 -5.68 -1.30
C VAL A 366 -10.39 -4.29 -1.81
N THR A 367 -11.34 -3.54 -2.38
CA THR A 367 -11.13 -2.18 -2.92
C THR A 367 -10.69 -1.15 -1.85
N LYS A 368 -10.93 -1.44 -0.57
CA LYS A 368 -10.52 -0.60 0.58
C LYS A 368 -9.23 -1.06 1.24
N HIS A 369 -8.91 -2.34 1.14
CA HIS A 369 -7.81 -3.00 1.86
C HIS A 369 -7.35 -4.22 1.05
N PRO A 370 -6.62 -4.03 -0.07
CA PRO A 370 -6.32 -5.12 -1.01
C PRO A 370 -5.52 -6.28 -0.38
N GLN A 371 -4.76 -5.98 0.68
CA GLN A 371 -4.04 -6.92 1.53
C GLN A 371 -4.92 -8.06 2.09
N ILE A 372 -6.25 -7.91 2.11
CA ILE A 372 -7.18 -9.00 2.46
C ILE A 372 -7.03 -10.24 1.54
N LEU A 373 -6.56 -10.05 0.30
CA LEU A 373 -6.28 -11.13 -0.65
C LEU A 373 -5.00 -11.91 -0.33
N HIS A 374 -4.17 -11.45 0.60
CA HIS A 374 -2.91 -12.10 0.98
C HIS A 374 -3.04 -12.89 2.29
N TYR A 375 -3.94 -12.49 3.19
CA TYR A 375 -4.10 -13.14 4.51
C TYR A 375 -4.46 -14.63 4.40
N SER A 376 -3.88 -15.44 5.30
CA SER A 376 -4.32 -16.84 5.51
C SER A 376 -5.82 -16.89 5.83
N VAL A 377 -6.53 -17.87 5.30
CA VAL A 377 -7.94 -18.10 5.64
C VAL A 377 -8.06 -18.51 7.12
N GLU A 378 -7.23 -19.46 7.54
CA GLU A 378 -7.32 -20.16 8.83
C GLU A 378 -6.72 -19.36 9.98
N ALA A 379 -5.54 -18.75 9.79
CA ALA A 379 -4.87 -17.93 10.81
C ALA A 379 -5.21 -16.43 10.69
N GLY A 380 -5.58 -15.97 9.49
CA GLY A 380 -5.88 -14.58 9.20
C GLY A 380 -7.37 -14.27 9.34
N LEU A 381 -8.17 -14.68 8.36
CA LEU A 381 -9.53 -14.21 8.16
C LEU A 381 -10.54 -14.82 9.16
N LEU A 382 -10.61 -16.15 9.23
CA LEU A 382 -11.61 -16.90 10.01
C LEU A 382 -11.57 -16.56 11.52
N PRO A 383 -10.41 -16.41 12.19
CA PRO A 383 -10.37 -16.08 13.62
C PRO A 383 -10.99 -14.72 13.95
N ARG A 384 -10.86 -13.71 13.08
CA ARG A 384 -11.53 -12.41 13.27
C ARG A 384 -13.04 -12.51 13.06
N ILE A 385 -13.50 -13.31 12.09
CA ILE A 385 -14.93 -13.54 11.85
C ILE A 385 -15.54 -14.27 13.06
N ASN A 386 -14.90 -15.34 13.52
CA ASN A 386 -15.37 -16.12 14.67
C ASN A 386 -15.33 -15.32 15.98
N PHE A 387 -14.36 -14.43 16.18
CA PHE A 387 -14.40 -13.47 17.30
C PHE A 387 -15.60 -12.53 17.24
N LEU A 388 -15.93 -11.98 16.06
CA LEU A 388 -17.12 -11.12 15.94
C LEU A 388 -18.42 -11.91 16.17
N ARG A 389 -18.49 -13.18 15.77
CA ARG A 389 -19.61 -14.06 16.12
C ARG A 389 -19.69 -14.38 17.61
N SER A 390 -18.56 -14.64 18.28
CA SER A 390 -18.55 -14.98 19.71
C SER A 390 -18.94 -13.82 20.63
N ILE A 391 -18.86 -12.58 20.13
CA ILE A 391 -19.44 -11.39 20.79
C ILE A 391 -20.89 -11.09 20.36
N GLY A 392 -21.60 -12.10 19.81
CA GLY A 392 -23.03 -12.05 19.52
C GLY A 392 -23.43 -11.41 18.19
N MET A 393 -22.51 -11.16 17.27
CA MET A 393 -22.85 -10.56 15.96
C MET A 393 -23.29 -11.60 14.93
N ARG A 394 -24.37 -11.28 14.21
CA ARG A 394 -24.80 -12.05 13.04
C ARG A 394 -23.95 -11.69 11.82
N ASN A 395 -23.87 -12.57 10.83
CA ASN A 395 -23.14 -12.34 9.58
C ASN A 395 -23.46 -10.97 8.92
N SER A 396 -24.71 -10.52 8.91
CA SER A 396 -25.13 -9.21 8.37
C SER A 396 -24.55 -8.01 9.13
N ASP A 397 -24.43 -8.12 10.46
CA ASP A 397 -23.81 -7.11 11.33
C ASP A 397 -22.28 -7.09 11.12
N ILE A 398 -21.66 -8.28 10.97
CA ILE A 398 -20.24 -8.46 10.65
C ILE A 398 -19.90 -7.84 9.28
N VAL A 399 -20.67 -8.14 8.23
CA VAL A 399 -20.51 -7.52 6.90
C VAL A 399 -20.65 -6.00 6.96
N THR A 400 -21.55 -5.48 7.80
CA THR A 400 -21.72 -4.03 8.02
C THR A 400 -20.50 -3.40 8.69
N ILE A 401 -19.80 -4.12 9.57
CA ILE A 401 -18.54 -3.68 10.17
C ILE A 401 -17.40 -3.76 9.14
N LEU A 402 -17.18 -4.92 8.53
CA LEU A 402 -16.04 -5.19 7.63
C LEU A 402 -16.08 -4.37 6.33
N THR A 403 -17.26 -4.06 5.78
CA THR A 403 -17.37 -3.14 4.61
C THR A 403 -17.12 -1.67 4.97
N ARG A 404 -17.15 -1.33 6.27
CA ARG A 404 -16.89 0.03 6.76
C ARG A 404 -15.44 0.19 7.21
N LEU A 405 -14.95 -0.71 8.07
CA LEU A 405 -13.57 -0.84 8.54
C LEU A 405 -13.07 -2.26 8.21
N THR A 406 -12.40 -2.42 7.07
CA THR A 406 -11.86 -3.73 6.63
C THR A 406 -10.58 -4.11 7.39
N GLN A 407 -9.91 -3.11 7.95
CA GLN A 407 -8.70 -3.21 8.78
C GLN A 407 -8.89 -4.06 10.05
N VAL A 408 -10.13 -4.45 10.42
CA VAL A 408 -10.35 -5.45 11.48
C VAL A 408 -9.53 -6.73 11.23
N PHE A 409 -9.35 -7.14 9.97
CA PHE A 409 -8.53 -8.30 9.62
C PHE A 409 -7.02 -8.14 9.92
N SER A 410 -6.48 -6.91 9.91
CA SER A 410 -5.07 -6.66 10.25
C SER A 410 -4.83 -6.48 11.75
N LEU A 411 -5.88 -6.35 12.57
CA LEU A 411 -5.74 -6.19 14.01
C LEU A 411 -5.50 -7.53 14.72
N SER A 412 -4.67 -7.52 15.76
CA SER A 412 -4.46 -8.66 16.66
C SER A 412 -5.72 -8.97 17.49
N LEU A 413 -6.03 -10.24 17.70
CA LEU A 413 -7.15 -10.65 18.55
C LEU A 413 -6.89 -10.31 20.02
N GLU A 414 -5.84 -10.89 20.61
CA GLU A 414 -5.50 -10.70 22.02
C GLU A 414 -4.95 -9.29 22.32
N GLY A 415 -4.11 -8.76 21.43
CA GLY A 415 -3.45 -7.46 21.64
C GLY A 415 -4.32 -6.24 21.32
N ASN A 416 -5.49 -6.43 20.69
CA ASN A 416 -6.24 -5.30 20.13
C ASN A 416 -7.77 -5.45 20.20
N LEU A 417 -8.32 -6.47 19.54
CA LEU A 417 -9.78 -6.61 19.36
C LEU A 417 -10.48 -7.01 20.67
N LYS A 418 -9.98 -8.04 21.38
CA LYS A 418 -10.52 -8.46 22.68
C LYS A 418 -10.42 -7.37 23.76
N PRO A 419 -9.27 -6.70 24.01
CA PRO A 419 -9.18 -5.62 25.00
C PRO A 419 -10.14 -4.45 24.71
N LYS A 420 -10.27 -4.04 23.44
CA LYS A 420 -11.20 -2.98 23.04
C LYS A 420 -12.66 -3.37 23.22
N TYR A 421 -13.01 -4.64 22.95
CA TYR A 421 -14.33 -5.19 23.23
C TYR A 421 -14.65 -5.23 24.73
N MET A 422 -13.76 -5.78 25.56
CA MET A 422 -13.95 -5.82 27.02
C MET A 422 -14.12 -4.41 27.60
N TYR A 423 -13.35 -3.44 27.10
CA TYR A 423 -13.51 -2.02 27.47
C TYR A 423 -14.83 -1.41 27.00
N LEU A 424 -15.34 -1.82 25.83
CA LEU A 424 -16.62 -1.35 25.29
C LEU A 424 -17.80 -1.78 26.18
N ILE A 425 -17.81 -3.05 26.61
CA ILE A 425 -18.92 -3.61 27.38
C ILE A 425 -18.83 -3.21 28.85
N HIS A 426 -17.70 -3.49 29.51
CA HIS A 426 -17.61 -3.38 30.97
C HIS A 426 -17.40 -1.93 31.44
N GLU A 427 -16.57 -1.15 30.75
CA GLU A 427 -16.18 0.20 31.18
C GLU A 427 -17.03 1.28 30.52
N LEU A 428 -17.26 1.18 29.20
CA LEU A 428 -18.06 2.13 28.43
C LEU A 428 -19.57 1.80 28.44
N ARG A 429 -19.99 0.70 29.07
CA ARG A 429 -21.40 0.27 29.23
C ARG A 429 -22.20 0.27 27.92
N ASN A 430 -21.54 -0.04 26.81
CA ASN A 430 -22.15 -0.14 25.48
C ASN A 430 -22.43 -1.60 25.12
N GLU A 431 -23.37 -1.82 24.21
CA GLU A 431 -23.63 -3.15 23.63
C GLU A 431 -22.67 -3.45 22.47
N ALA A 432 -22.42 -4.73 22.19
CA ALA A 432 -21.64 -5.19 21.03
C ALA A 432 -22.18 -4.61 19.70
N HIS A 433 -23.52 -4.53 19.55
CA HIS A 433 -24.16 -3.98 18.36
C HIS A 433 -23.83 -2.50 18.09
N SER A 434 -23.33 -1.75 19.08
CA SER A 434 -22.83 -0.37 18.91
C SER A 434 -21.74 -0.26 17.83
N LEU A 435 -21.00 -1.36 17.59
CA LEU A 435 -19.95 -1.46 16.58
C LEU A 435 -20.49 -1.43 15.14
N THR A 436 -21.74 -1.82 14.87
CA THR A 436 -22.34 -1.68 13.52
C THR A 436 -22.49 -0.20 13.15
N LYS A 437 -22.82 0.64 14.14
CA LYS A 437 -22.97 2.10 14.03
C LYS A 437 -21.60 2.79 14.01
N TYR A 438 -20.68 2.40 14.89
CA TYR A 438 -19.36 3.03 15.09
C TYR A 438 -18.16 2.06 14.94
N PRO A 439 -17.97 1.37 13.80
CA PRO A 439 -16.94 0.33 13.64
C PRO A 439 -15.52 0.88 13.80
N MET A 440 -15.31 2.16 13.46
CA MET A 440 -14.05 2.90 13.66
C MET A 440 -13.54 2.90 15.11
N TYR A 441 -14.38 2.58 16.10
CA TYR A 441 -13.93 2.39 17.49
C TYR A 441 -12.79 1.37 17.58
N LEU A 442 -12.86 0.28 16.81
CA LEU A 442 -11.83 -0.76 16.79
C LEU A 442 -10.48 -0.26 16.25
N SER A 443 -10.46 0.77 15.40
CA SER A 443 -9.22 1.38 14.91
C SER A 443 -8.60 2.43 15.85
N LEU A 444 -9.30 2.93 16.87
CA LEU A 444 -8.73 3.91 17.81
C LEU A 444 -7.78 3.22 18.80
N SER A 445 -6.69 3.88 19.20
CA SER A 445 -5.82 3.37 20.27
C SER A 445 -6.55 3.34 21.62
N LEU A 446 -6.48 2.20 22.30
CA LEU A 446 -7.14 1.98 23.59
C LEU A 446 -6.55 2.90 24.67
N ASP A 447 -5.23 2.94 24.78
CA ASP A 447 -4.50 3.66 25.84
C ASP A 447 -4.18 5.12 25.49
N GLN A 448 -4.05 5.44 24.20
CA GLN A 448 -3.73 6.80 23.76
C GLN A 448 -4.97 7.68 23.50
N ARG A 449 -6.16 7.09 23.25
CA ARG A 449 -7.37 7.86 22.90
C ARG A 449 -8.65 7.40 23.61
N ILE A 450 -8.95 6.11 23.71
CA ILE A 450 -10.21 5.64 24.32
C ILE A 450 -10.19 5.86 25.84
N ARG A 451 -9.21 5.28 26.54
CA ARG A 451 -9.06 5.33 28.01
C ARG A 451 -8.88 6.77 28.53
N PRO A 452 -8.02 7.65 27.96
CA PRO A 452 -7.87 9.01 28.45
C PRO A 452 -9.15 9.84 28.32
N ARG A 453 -9.85 9.80 27.18
CA ARG A 453 -11.09 10.55 26.98
C ARG A 453 -12.24 10.06 27.87
N HIS A 454 -12.37 8.75 28.05
CA HIS A 454 -13.34 8.19 28.98
C HIS A 454 -13.06 8.64 30.42
N ARG A 455 -11.86 8.37 30.93
CA ARG A 455 -11.47 8.71 32.32
C ARG A 455 -11.53 10.22 32.58
N PHE A 456 -11.26 11.08 31.59
CA PHE A 456 -11.39 12.53 31.71
C PHE A 456 -12.85 12.99 31.84
N LEU A 457 -13.77 12.45 31.03
CA LEU A 457 -15.20 12.76 31.20
C LEU A 457 -15.75 12.22 32.53
N VAL A 458 -15.22 11.10 33.04
CA VAL A 458 -15.54 10.60 34.38
C VAL A 458 -15.02 11.54 35.47
N SER A 459 -13.77 12.02 35.41
CA SER A 459 -13.22 12.94 36.41
C SER A 459 -13.94 14.29 36.41
N LEU A 460 -14.42 14.75 35.25
CA LEU A 460 -15.27 15.96 35.12
C LEU A 460 -16.74 15.72 35.51
N LYS A 461 -17.12 14.51 35.92
CA LYS A 461 -18.52 14.10 36.20
C LYS A 461 -19.49 14.32 35.01
N LYS A 462 -18.97 14.32 33.77
CA LYS A 462 -19.69 14.52 32.50
C LYS A 462 -19.92 13.23 31.70
N ALA A 463 -19.33 12.11 32.11
CA ALA A 463 -19.67 10.80 31.56
C ALA A 463 -21.13 10.40 31.95
N PRO A 464 -21.91 9.80 31.03
CA PRO A 464 -23.26 9.34 31.34
C PRO A 464 -23.23 8.11 32.26
N LYS A 465 -24.35 7.86 32.96
CA LYS A 465 -24.53 6.64 33.79
C LYS A 465 -24.79 5.37 32.95
N GLY A 466 -25.31 5.55 31.73
CA GLY A 466 -25.60 4.51 30.73
C GLY A 466 -24.60 4.50 29.56
N PRO A 467 -24.99 4.02 28.37
CA PRO A 467 -24.07 3.81 27.24
C PRO A 467 -23.24 5.04 26.86
N PHE A 468 -21.92 4.90 26.89
CA PHE A 468 -21.00 6.02 26.64
C PHE A 468 -21.03 6.46 25.16
N PRO A 469 -21.10 7.77 24.85
CA PRO A 469 -21.21 8.26 23.48
C PRO A 469 -19.90 8.08 22.71
N LEU A 470 -19.76 6.96 22.00
CA LEU A 470 -18.59 6.65 21.15
C LEU A 470 -18.28 7.77 20.13
N GLY A 471 -19.28 8.55 19.73
CA GLY A 471 -19.11 9.77 18.92
C GLY A 471 -18.10 10.80 19.47
N SER A 472 -17.84 10.80 20.79
CA SER A 472 -16.84 11.66 21.44
C SER A 472 -15.38 11.21 21.24
N LEU A 473 -15.17 9.95 20.84
CA LEU A 473 -13.84 9.36 20.71
C LEU A 473 -13.18 9.64 19.34
N PHE A 474 -13.94 10.14 18.35
CA PHE A 474 -13.47 10.37 16.97
C PHE A 474 -12.97 11.80 16.62
N PRO A 475 -13.43 12.90 17.25
CA PRO A 475 -12.90 14.24 16.96
C PRO A 475 -11.42 14.40 17.32
N THR A 476 -10.80 15.50 16.93
CA THR A 476 -9.49 15.93 17.45
C THR A 476 -9.58 16.25 18.95
N ASP A 477 -8.45 16.37 19.65
CA ASP A 477 -8.46 16.58 21.11
C ASP A 477 -9.04 17.96 21.47
N GLU A 478 -8.81 19.01 20.68
CA GLU A 478 -9.44 20.33 20.83
C GLU A 478 -10.96 20.26 20.64
N CYS A 479 -11.43 19.61 19.57
CA CYS A 479 -12.87 19.47 19.30
C CYS A 479 -13.58 18.56 20.33
N PHE A 480 -12.84 17.63 20.95
CA PHE A 480 -13.31 16.86 22.10
C PHE A 480 -13.42 17.76 23.35
N CYS A 481 -12.38 18.53 23.66
CA CYS A 481 -12.35 19.42 24.82
C CYS A 481 -13.46 20.49 24.75
N GLN A 482 -13.66 21.12 23.59
CA GLN A 482 -14.71 22.12 23.37
C GLN A 482 -16.12 21.54 23.49
N LYS A 483 -16.42 20.40 22.84
CA LYS A 483 -17.80 19.93 22.63
C LYS A 483 -18.30 18.88 23.64
N TRP A 484 -17.39 18.24 24.36
CA TRP A 484 -17.74 17.16 25.30
C TRP A 484 -17.22 17.44 26.71
N ALA A 485 -15.94 17.82 26.85
CA ALA A 485 -15.39 18.13 28.17
C ALA A 485 -15.83 19.51 28.70
N GLY A 486 -15.97 20.50 27.82
CA GLY A 486 -16.16 21.91 28.19
C GLY A 486 -14.96 22.45 28.98
N THR A 487 -13.74 22.19 28.50
CA THR A 487 -12.47 22.59 29.13
C THR A 487 -11.49 23.15 28.09
N SER A 488 -10.39 23.77 28.54
CA SER A 488 -9.23 23.99 27.67
C SER A 488 -8.58 22.67 27.26
N LEU A 489 -7.76 22.72 26.21
CA LEU A 489 -6.99 21.58 25.70
C LEU A 489 -5.93 21.12 26.71
N ASP A 490 -5.23 22.09 27.29
CA ASP A 490 -4.07 21.89 28.18
C ASP A 490 -4.47 21.05 29.40
N LYS A 491 -5.62 21.35 30.01
CA LYS A 491 -6.18 20.56 31.12
C LYS A 491 -6.44 19.08 30.78
N TYR A 492 -6.71 18.77 29.51
CA TYR A 492 -6.83 17.39 29.03
C TYR A 492 -5.47 16.76 28.70
N LEU A 493 -4.54 17.52 28.12
CA LEU A 493 -3.18 17.04 27.84
C LEU A 493 -2.43 16.72 29.14
N ASP A 494 -2.47 17.61 30.13
CA ASP A 494 -2.01 17.41 31.50
C ASP A 494 -2.56 16.10 32.09
N PHE A 495 -3.88 15.92 32.01
CA PHE A 495 -4.56 14.75 32.54
C PHE A 495 -4.11 13.48 31.81
N ARG A 496 -4.00 13.51 30.48
CA ARG A 496 -3.54 12.39 29.66
C ARG A 496 -2.09 12.02 29.99
N GLN A 497 -1.19 12.99 30.14
CA GLN A 497 0.20 12.76 30.51
C GLN A 497 0.31 12.15 31.92
N LYS A 498 -0.37 12.74 32.92
CA LYS A 498 -0.44 12.23 34.30
C LYS A 498 -1.02 10.81 34.34
N LEU A 499 -2.03 10.51 33.53
CA LEU A 499 -2.61 9.17 33.42
C LEU A 499 -1.60 8.15 32.86
N GLN A 500 -0.84 8.53 31.83
CA GLN A 500 0.14 7.67 31.18
C GLN A 500 1.36 7.41 32.08
N LEU A 501 1.83 8.43 32.81
CA LEU A 501 2.86 8.27 33.83
C LEU A 501 2.40 7.31 34.96
N ASN A 502 1.15 7.43 35.40
CA ASN A 502 0.59 6.55 36.43
C ASN A 502 0.43 5.09 35.95
N ASP A 503 -0.03 4.86 34.73
CA ASP A 503 -0.19 3.50 34.19
C ASP A 503 1.19 2.90 33.79
N PHE A 504 2.19 3.72 33.44
CA PHE A 504 3.61 3.31 33.31
C PHE A 504 4.20 2.91 34.67
N ALA A 505 4.05 3.76 35.69
CA ALA A 505 4.54 3.48 37.05
C ALA A 505 3.94 2.18 37.62
N LYS A 506 2.66 1.88 37.35
CA LYS A 506 2.04 0.59 37.73
C LYS A 506 2.57 -0.62 36.97
N LYS A 507 3.09 -0.42 35.74
CA LYS A 507 3.67 -1.50 34.93
C LYS A 507 5.09 -1.86 35.38
N TYR A 508 5.88 -0.88 35.83
CA TYR A 508 7.30 -1.08 36.18
C TYR A 508 7.60 -1.05 37.69
N GLY A 509 6.73 -0.45 38.50
CA GLY A 509 6.74 -0.50 39.98
C GLY A 509 6.08 -1.75 40.56
N ARG A 510 5.85 -2.79 39.74
CA ARG A 510 5.58 -4.17 40.17
C ARG A 510 6.84 -5.00 39.89
N LYS A 511 7.83 -4.83 40.78
CA LYS A 511 9.00 -5.68 40.95
C LYS A 511 9.18 -5.90 42.45
#